data_AF-A0A7V3IYA0-F1
#
_entry.id   AF-A0A7V3IYA0-F1
#
_cell.length_a   1.000
_cell.length_b   1.000
_cell.length_c   1.000
_cell.angle_alpha   90.00
_cell.angle_beta   90.00
_cell.angle_gamma   90.00
#
_symmetry.space_group_name_H-M   'P 1'
#
loop_
_entity.id
_entity.type
_entity.pdbx_description
1 polymer ?
#
loop_
_entity_poly.entity_id
_entity_poly.type
_entity_poly.pdbx_seq_one_letter_code
_entity_poly.pdbx_strand_id
1 'polypeptide(L)'
;MTAEHVGDPRRAAPLLAFPTIALYLSALLVFTCSVAAAVNGWAPAWVVIAFNAGVSYGMFTVAHEAIHRSISSVSWVNALFGRLAWVFVSPTYSFPSFVFTHQSHHRYANDPTMDPDAFATHASRWQLPFRWALADAFHAIYYLRRLRRRPAREWTREVAETAVMFSLCATALAAAVVSGNLWTVATVVVIPQRLAMFLLAWAFDWLPHHRLCATPDSDRYRTAWVRVGMEWLLTPLLLSQNYHAVHHLRPHLPWYRYLPEWRRNEGAYLRNGVPLIGIFGRPLIISGECVEPRRRGTDRRPAEKRVSHGPAAAGAAAPDGQGDAFDDAVDVVVVGSGPAGCATAILLGRAGLRVALLEA
;
A
#
# COMPACT_ATOMS: atom_id res chain seq x y z
N MET A 1 2.70 -34.01 -0.36
CA MET A 1 1.54 -33.11 -0.20
C MET A 1 1.75 -31.91 -1.11
N THR A 2 0.96 -31.81 -2.17
CA THR A 2 1.05 -30.76 -3.20
C THR A 2 0.56 -29.43 -2.66
N ALA A 3 1.29 -28.34 -2.91
CA ALA A 3 0.86 -26.99 -2.58
C ALA A 3 -0.49 -26.69 -3.25
N GLU A 4 -1.57 -26.65 -2.46
CA GLU A 4 -2.85 -26.10 -2.90
C GLU A 4 -2.63 -24.65 -3.31
N HIS A 5 -2.72 -24.37 -4.62
CA HIS A 5 -2.74 -23.01 -5.12
C HIS A 5 -3.91 -22.27 -4.46
N VAL A 6 -3.61 -21.16 -3.79
CA VAL A 6 -4.64 -20.26 -3.28
C VAL A 6 -5.35 -19.62 -4.47
N GLY A 7 -6.51 -20.19 -4.83
CA GLY A 7 -7.42 -19.62 -5.81
C GLY A 7 -7.88 -20.60 -6.88
N ASP A 8 -9.20 -20.65 -7.06
CA ASP A 8 -9.77 -21.09 -8.34
C ASP A 8 -9.25 -20.14 -9.46
N PRO A 9 -8.57 -20.66 -10.49
CA PRO A 9 -8.09 -19.86 -11.61
C PRO A 9 -9.22 -19.20 -12.43
N ARG A 10 -10.50 -19.45 -12.13
CA ARG A 10 -11.66 -19.15 -12.99
C ARG A 10 -12.67 -18.12 -12.49
N ARG A 11 -12.36 -17.22 -11.56
CA ARG A 11 -13.19 -16.01 -11.43
C ARG A 11 -12.74 -15.00 -12.49
N ALA A 12 -13.19 -15.25 -13.73
CA ALA A 12 -13.06 -14.31 -14.83
C ALA A 12 -13.56 -12.93 -14.39
N ALA A 13 -12.90 -11.88 -14.88
CA ALA A 13 -13.38 -10.51 -14.71
C ALA A 13 -14.87 -10.44 -15.09
N PRO A 14 -15.70 -9.73 -14.30
CA PRO A 14 -17.12 -9.64 -14.59
C PRO A 14 -17.33 -9.00 -15.97
N LEU A 15 -18.50 -9.22 -16.60
CA LEU A 15 -18.88 -8.42 -17.78
C LEU A 15 -18.86 -6.93 -17.44
N LEU A 16 -19.34 -6.56 -16.25
CA LEU A 16 -19.26 -5.22 -15.70
C LEU A 16 -19.28 -5.25 -14.17
N ALA A 17 -18.33 -4.57 -13.54
CA ALA A 17 -18.25 -4.41 -12.08
C ALA A 17 -19.10 -3.22 -11.62
N PHE A 18 -20.40 -3.45 -11.44
CA PHE A 18 -21.35 -2.41 -11.01
C PHE A 18 -20.90 -1.58 -9.80
N PRO A 19 -20.30 -2.14 -8.73
CA PRO A 19 -19.83 -1.32 -7.61
C PRO A 19 -18.75 -0.30 -8.00
N THR A 20 -17.87 -0.64 -8.94
CA THR A 20 -16.84 0.28 -9.45
C THR A 20 -17.44 1.37 -10.34
N ILE A 21 -18.45 1.03 -11.15
CA ILE A 21 -19.18 2.01 -11.95
C ILE A 21 -20.00 2.94 -11.05
N ALA A 22 -20.65 2.42 -10.02
CA ALA A 22 -21.38 3.21 -9.04
C ALA A 22 -20.45 4.16 -8.28
N LEU A 23 -19.26 3.70 -7.90
CA LEU A 23 -18.23 4.55 -7.30
C LEU A 23 -17.84 5.70 -8.24
N TYR A 24 -17.57 5.42 -9.51
CA TYR A 24 -17.27 6.44 -10.52
C TYR A 24 -18.39 7.49 -10.65
N LEU A 25 -19.63 7.04 -10.85
CA LEU A 25 -20.78 7.93 -11.04
C LEU A 25 -21.08 8.76 -9.79
N SER A 26 -20.95 8.16 -8.61
CA SER A 26 -21.15 8.86 -7.33
C SER A 26 -20.07 9.91 -7.10
N ALA A 27 -18.79 9.58 -7.35
CA ALA A 27 -17.70 10.52 -7.26
C ALA A 27 -17.85 11.67 -8.27
N LEU A 28 -18.30 11.38 -9.49
CA LEU A 28 -18.59 12.40 -10.50
C LEU A 28 -19.73 13.33 -10.06
N LEU A 29 -20.81 12.79 -9.49
CA LEU A 29 -21.91 13.58 -8.95
C LEU A 29 -21.43 14.50 -7.82
N VAL A 30 -20.66 13.96 -6.86
CA VAL A 30 -20.08 14.73 -5.76
C VAL A 30 -19.18 15.84 -6.29
N PHE A 31 -18.34 15.56 -7.29
CA PHE A 31 -17.50 16.57 -7.93
C PHE A 31 -18.34 17.68 -8.55
N THR A 32 -19.35 17.35 -9.36
CA THR A 32 -20.23 18.34 -10.00
C THR A 32 -20.96 19.20 -8.96
N CYS A 33 -21.49 18.60 -7.90
CA CYS A 33 -22.11 19.33 -6.80
C CYS A 33 -21.10 20.22 -6.06
N SER A 34 -19.88 19.73 -5.83
CA SER A 34 -18.83 20.50 -5.17
C SER A 34 -18.35 21.69 -6.01
N VAL A 35 -18.27 21.53 -7.34
CA VAL A 35 -17.96 22.63 -8.27
C VAL A 35 -19.07 23.68 -8.22
N ALA A 36 -20.33 23.26 -8.31
CA ALA A 36 -21.47 24.17 -8.21
C ALA A 36 -21.46 24.94 -6.89
N ALA A 37 -21.19 24.25 -5.77
CA ALA A 37 -21.10 24.88 -4.46
C ALA A 37 -19.95 25.88 -4.37
N ALA A 38 -18.79 25.58 -4.98
CA ALA A 38 -17.64 26.48 -5.01
C ALA A 38 -17.93 27.74 -5.84
N VAL A 39 -18.47 27.57 -7.05
CA VAL A 39 -18.73 28.68 -7.99
C VAL A 39 -19.83 29.62 -7.49
N ASN A 40 -20.86 29.08 -6.83
CA ASN A 40 -21.97 29.87 -6.29
C ASN A 40 -21.74 30.34 -4.84
N GLY A 41 -20.60 30.00 -4.22
CA GLY A 41 -20.30 30.36 -2.84
C GLY A 41 -21.19 29.69 -1.79
N TRP A 42 -21.80 28.53 -2.11
CA TRP A 42 -22.68 27.80 -1.19
C TRP A 42 -21.93 27.03 -0.09
N ALA A 43 -20.63 26.81 -0.27
CA ALA A 43 -19.79 26.11 0.70
C ALA A 43 -18.45 26.83 0.89
N PRO A 44 -17.88 26.83 2.11
CA PRO A 44 -16.55 27.36 2.35
C PRO A 44 -15.49 26.48 1.68
N ALA A 45 -14.33 27.07 1.36
CA ALA A 45 -13.26 26.41 0.60
C ALA A 45 -12.80 25.08 1.22
N TRP A 46 -12.73 24.96 2.55
CA TRP A 46 -12.29 23.73 3.20
C TRP A 46 -13.24 22.55 2.98
N VAL A 47 -14.55 22.81 2.85
CA VAL A 47 -15.56 21.78 2.52
C VAL A 47 -15.36 21.32 1.08
N VAL A 48 -15.26 22.27 0.14
CA VAL A 48 -14.98 21.98 -1.28
C VAL A 48 -13.70 21.16 -1.42
N ILE A 49 -12.65 21.54 -0.67
CA ILE A 49 -11.37 20.83 -0.71
C ILE A 49 -11.52 19.38 -0.22
N ALA A 50 -12.18 19.18 0.93
CA ALA A 50 -12.35 17.86 1.52
C ALA A 50 -13.16 16.91 0.62
N PHE A 51 -14.27 17.38 0.07
CA PHE A 51 -15.10 16.56 -0.84
C PHE A 51 -14.35 16.20 -2.12
N ASN A 52 -13.67 17.16 -2.75
CA ASN A 52 -12.91 16.88 -3.97
C ASN A 52 -11.68 15.99 -3.70
N ALA A 53 -11.09 16.04 -2.50
CA ALA A 53 -10.02 15.11 -2.14
C ALA A 53 -10.57 13.68 -2.03
N GLY A 54 -11.77 13.52 -1.46
CA GLY A 54 -12.51 12.26 -1.46
C GLY A 54 -12.86 11.78 -2.88
N VAL A 55 -13.24 12.68 -3.78
CA VAL A 55 -13.46 12.36 -5.21
C VAL A 55 -12.18 11.81 -5.83
N SER A 56 -11.05 12.52 -5.73
CA SER A 56 -9.77 12.08 -6.29
C SER A 56 -9.33 10.73 -5.70
N TYR A 57 -9.51 10.52 -4.39
CA TYR A 57 -9.23 9.26 -3.73
C TYR A 57 -10.11 8.11 -4.25
N GLY A 58 -11.41 8.31 -4.41
CA GLY A 58 -12.32 7.30 -4.97
C GLY A 58 -12.08 7.03 -6.45
N MET A 59 -11.79 8.07 -7.24
CA MET A 59 -11.43 7.96 -8.65
C MET A 59 -10.13 7.18 -8.85
N PHE A 60 -9.18 7.26 -7.91
CA PHE A 60 -8.01 6.40 -7.94
C PHE A 60 -8.38 4.93 -7.90
N THR A 61 -9.32 4.50 -7.06
CA THR A 61 -9.78 3.10 -7.06
C THR A 61 -10.36 2.70 -8.41
N VAL A 62 -11.16 3.56 -9.06
CA VAL A 62 -11.67 3.28 -10.41
C VAL A 62 -10.54 3.12 -11.42
N ALA A 63 -9.55 4.03 -11.42
CA ALA A 63 -8.39 3.95 -12.29
C ALA A 63 -7.55 2.69 -12.01
N HIS A 64 -7.33 2.37 -10.73
CA HIS A 64 -6.60 1.20 -10.28
C HIS A 64 -7.25 -0.10 -10.76
N GLU A 65 -8.57 -0.23 -10.63
CA GLU A 65 -9.34 -1.38 -11.13
C GLU A 65 -9.24 -1.52 -12.67
N ALA A 66 -9.23 -0.40 -13.38
CA ALA A 66 -9.05 -0.39 -14.83
C ALA A 66 -7.67 -0.95 -15.26
N ILE A 67 -6.60 -0.64 -14.51
CA ILE A 67 -5.24 -1.14 -14.78
C ILE A 67 -5.20 -2.66 -14.71
N HIS A 68 -5.87 -3.23 -13.70
CA HIS A 68 -5.94 -4.68 -13.49
C HIS A 68 -7.00 -5.38 -14.30
N ARG A 69 -7.75 -4.62 -15.11
CA ARG A 69 -8.85 -5.10 -15.96
C ARG A 69 -9.97 -5.76 -15.15
N SER A 70 -10.20 -5.29 -13.93
CA SER A 70 -11.22 -5.83 -13.02
C SER A 70 -12.59 -5.15 -13.17
N ILE A 71 -12.69 -4.07 -13.95
CA ILE A 71 -13.98 -3.40 -14.24
C ILE A 71 -14.81 -4.24 -15.23
N SER A 72 -14.19 -4.79 -16.27
CA SER A 72 -14.88 -5.54 -17.31
C SER A 72 -13.96 -6.55 -17.99
N SER A 73 -14.52 -7.68 -18.45
CA SER A 73 -13.83 -8.57 -19.38
C SER A 73 -13.55 -7.91 -20.75
N VAL A 74 -14.28 -6.84 -21.10
CA VAL A 74 -14.11 -6.07 -22.33
C VAL A 74 -13.01 -5.03 -22.16
N SER A 75 -11.93 -5.15 -22.95
CA SER A 75 -10.71 -4.35 -22.78
C SER A 75 -10.93 -2.84 -22.86
N TRP A 76 -11.72 -2.38 -23.83
CA TRP A 76 -11.93 -0.95 -24.07
C TRP A 76 -12.70 -0.28 -22.93
N VAL A 77 -13.56 -1.00 -22.22
CA VAL A 77 -14.32 -0.48 -21.07
C VAL A 77 -13.35 -0.09 -19.96
N ASN A 78 -12.38 -0.95 -19.64
CA ASN A 78 -11.33 -0.61 -18.67
C ASN A 78 -10.50 0.58 -19.15
N ALA A 79 -10.10 0.60 -20.42
CA ALA A 79 -9.31 1.69 -20.98
C ALA A 79 -10.05 3.04 -20.96
N LEU A 80 -11.38 3.04 -21.10
CA LEU A 80 -12.24 4.22 -21.02
C LEU A 80 -12.37 4.71 -19.57
N PHE A 81 -12.87 3.86 -18.66
CA PHE A 81 -13.06 4.25 -17.26
C PHE A 81 -11.75 4.61 -16.56
N GLY A 82 -10.66 3.91 -16.92
CA GLY A 82 -9.32 4.24 -16.45
C GLY A 82 -8.93 5.67 -16.81
N ARG A 83 -9.07 6.07 -18.08
CA ARG A 83 -8.77 7.44 -18.53
C ARG A 83 -9.69 8.49 -17.91
N LEU A 84 -10.99 8.22 -17.87
CA LEU A 84 -11.97 9.15 -17.31
C LEU A 84 -11.70 9.42 -15.81
N ALA A 85 -11.43 8.38 -15.03
CA ALA A 85 -11.11 8.52 -13.61
C ALA A 85 -9.72 9.16 -13.40
N TRP A 86 -8.75 8.85 -14.25
CA TRP A 86 -7.37 9.31 -14.12
C TRP A 86 -7.21 10.84 -14.16
N VAL A 87 -8.07 11.54 -14.91
CA VAL A 87 -8.10 13.02 -14.96
C VAL A 87 -8.28 13.65 -13.57
N PHE A 88 -9.01 12.97 -12.67
CA PHE A 88 -9.25 13.45 -11.31
C PHE A 88 -8.08 13.18 -10.36
N VAL A 89 -7.19 12.26 -10.69
CA VAL A 89 -6.09 11.82 -9.82
C VAL A 89 -4.81 12.58 -10.13
N SER A 90 -4.32 12.44 -11.37
CA SER A 90 -3.07 13.06 -11.80
C SER A 90 -3.10 13.34 -13.31
N PRO A 91 -3.71 14.47 -13.72
CA PRO A 91 -3.90 14.78 -15.13
C PRO A 91 -2.62 15.28 -15.83
N THR A 92 -1.48 15.32 -15.13
CA THR A 92 -0.20 15.78 -15.67
C THR A 92 0.55 14.70 -16.47
N TYR A 93 0.10 13.44 -16.43
CA TYR A 93 0.64 12.36 -17.24
C TYR A 93 -0.41 11.32 -17.62
N SER A 94 -0.10 10.49 -18.62
CA SER A 94 -1.09 9.59 -19.21
C SER A 94 -1.46 8.40 -18.32
N PHE A 95 -2.71 7.94 -18.42
CA PHE A 95 -3.17 6.71 -17.76
C PHE A 95 -2.33 5.48 -18.15
N PRO A 96 -1.97 5.26 -19.43
CA PRO A 96 -1.01 4.22 -19.82
C PRO A 96 0.36 4.29 -19.13
N SER A 97 0.91 5.49 -18.91
CA SER A 97 2.16 5.64 -18.16
C SER A 97 1.98 5.18 -16.71
N PHE A 98 0.81 5.43 -16.11
CA PHE A 98 0.47 4.90 -14.79
C PHE A 98 0.27 3.37 -14.79
N VAL A 99 -0.33 2.81 -15.84
CA VAL A 99 -0.41 1.34 -16.03
C VAL A 99 1.00 0.74 -15.95
N PHE A 100 1.98 1.35 -16.63
CA PHE A 100 3.37 0.88 -16.60
C PHE A 100 4.02 0.99 -15.21
N THR A 101 3.86 2.12 -14.51
CA THR A 101 4.44 2.28 -13.17
C THR A 101 3.79 1.31 -12.19
N HIS A 102 2.47 1.21 -12.17
CA HIS A 102 1.76 0.29 -11.28
C HIS A 102 2.10 -1.19 -11.54
N GLN A 103 2.21 -1.60 -12.81
CA GLN A 103 2.66 -2.96 -13.15
C GLN A 103 4.13 -3.20 -12.77
N SER A 104 4.97 -2.17 -12.84
CA SER A 104 6.35 -2.25 -12.37
C SER A 104 6.41 -2.44 -10.86
N HIS A 105 5.54 -1.78 -10.09
CA HIS A 105 5.40 -2.02 -8.65
C HIS A 105 5.02 -3.48 -8.38
N HIS A 106 3.98 -4.02 -9.02
CA HIS A 106 3.61 -5.44 -8.87
C HIS A 106 4.74 -6.42 -9.16
N ARG A 107 5.61 -6.07 -10.12
CA ARG A 107 6.76 -6.89 -10.50
C ARG A 107 7.94 -6.78 -9.54
N TYR A 108 8.17 -5.60 -8.99
CA TYR A 108 9.39 -5.28 -8.23
C TYR A 108 9.09 -4.79 -6.81
N ALA A 109 7.91 -5.05 -6.26
CA ALA A 109 7.47 -4.55 -4.96
C ALA A 109 8.55 -4.75 -3.89
N ASN A 110 8.81 -3.70 -3.11
CA ASN A 110 9.83 -3.63 -2.06
C ASN A 110 11.31 -3.66 -2.54
N ASP A 111 11.58 -3.69 -3.85
CA ASP A 111 12.94 -3.49 -4.36
C ASP A 111 13.32 -2.00 -4.27
N PRO A 112 14.40 -1.63 -3.57
CA PRO A 112 14.75 -0.23 -3.30
C PRO A 112 15.11 0.58 -4.56
N THR A 113 15.36 -0.07 -5.70
CA THR A 113 15.83 0.55 -6.94
C THR A 113 14.90 0.35 -8.14
N MET A 114 14.18 -0.77 -8.14
CA MET A 114 13.31 -1.21 -9.22
C MET A 114 11.83 -0.97 -8.94
N ASP A 115 11.44 -0.82 -7.68
CA ASP A 115 10.07 -0.43 -7.32
C ASP A 115 9.86 1.07 -7.59
N PRO A 116 8.91 1.47 -8.46
CA PRO A 116 8.54 2.87 -8.61
C PRO A 116 8.01 3.49 -7.32
N ASP A 117 7.50 2.69 -6.39
CA ASP A 117 6.90 3.14 -5.12
C ASP A 117 7.91 3.14 -3.97
N ALA A 118 9.18 2.80 -4.24
CA ALA A 118 10.27 2.90 -3.27
C ALA A 118 10.42 4.31 -2.68
N PHE A 119 9.94 5.36 -3.37
CA PHE A 119 9.94 6.72 -2.82
C PHE A 119 9.10 6.85 -1.55
N ALA A 120 8.08 6.02 -1.38
CA ALA A 120 7.13 6.08 -0.28
C ALA A 120 7.65 5.41 0.99
N THR A 121 8.64 4.53 0.90
CA THR A 121 9.21 3.75 2.02
C THR A 121 10.70 4.01 2.26
N HIS A 122 11.49 4.30 1.23
CA HIS A 122 12.95 4.47 1.31
C HIS A 122 13.38 5.95 1.40
N ALA A 123 13.02 6.62 2.49
CA ALA A 123 13.53 7.96 2.81
C ALA A 123 13.60 8.21 4.32
N SER A 124 14.23 9.31 4.72
CA SER A 124 14.17 9.74 6.13
C SER A 124 12.73 10.05 6.53
N ARG A 125 12.30 9.69 7.74
CA ARG A 125 10.90 9.80 8.18
C ARG A 125 10.28 11.19 8.00
N TRP A 126 11.06 12.26 8.15
CA TRP A 126 10.60 13.63 7.96
C TRP A 126 10.37 14.01 6.49
N GLN A 127 11.00 13.30 5.55
CA GLN A 127 10.85 13.53 4.11
C GLN A 127 9.61 12.84 3.56
N LEU A 128 9.16 11.74 4.17
CA LEU A 128 8.08 10.92 3.65
C LEU A 128 6.79 11.72 3.35
N PRO A 129 6.29 12.58 4.26
CA PRO A 129 5.10 13.39 3.98
C PRO A 129 5.21 14.23 2.70
N PHE A 130 6.37 14.86 2.47
CA PHE A 130 6.60 15.67 1.27
C PHE A 130 6.70 14.83 0.01
N ARG A 131 7.27 13.62 0.13
CA ARG A 131 7.39 12.70 -1.00
C ARG A 131 6.03 12.13 -1.40
N TRP A 132 5.18 11.81 -0.43
CA TRP A 132 3.81 11.34 -0.68
C TRP A 132 2.97 12.38 -1.44
N ALA A 133 3.08 13.67 -1.09
CA ALA A 133 2.39 14.75 -1.81
C ALA A 133 2.91 14.98 -3.26
N LEU A 134 4.06 14.41 -3.60
CA LEU A 134 4.76 14.52 -4.89
C LEU A 134 4.94 13.17 -5.58
N ALA A 135 4.10 12.18 -5.27
CA ALA A 135 4.20 10.83 -5.82
C ALA A 135 4.27 10.82 -7.36
N ASP A 136 3.44 11.65 -8.01
CA ASP A 136 3.44 11.83 -9.46
C ASP A 136 4.79 12.28 -10.04
N ALA A 137 5.54 13.14 -9.34
CA ALA A 137 6.88 13.53 -9.75
C ALA A 137 7.86 12.35 -9.68
N PHE A 138 7.78 11.53 -8.63
CA PHE A 138 8.62 10.32 -8.52
C PHE A 138 8.28 9.29 -9.58
N HIS A 139 6.98 9.07 -9.85
CA HIS A 139 6.52 8.21 -10.95
C HIS A 139 6.98 8.72 -12.31
N ALA A 140 6.89 10.03 -12.57
CA ALA A 140 7.38 10.63 -13.81
C ALA A 140 8.90 10.45 -13.98
N ILE A 141 9.68 10.67 -12.93
CA ILE A 141 11.14 10.44 -12.96
C ILE A 141 11.46 8.96 -13.21
N TYR A 142 10.76 8.05 -12.53
CA TYR A 142 10.91 6.60 -12.72
C TYR A 142 10.61 6.20 -14.17
N TYR A 143 9.50 6.71 -14.72
CA TYR A 143 9.04 6.48 -16.09
C TYR A 143 10.06 6.98 -17.12
N LEU A 144 10.49 8.24 -17.01
CA LEU A 144 11.42 8.87 -17.95
C LEU A 144 12.78 8.15 -18.01
N ARG A 145 13.30 7.70 -16.87
CA ARG A 145 14.57 6.94 -16.79
C ARG A 145 14.50 5.60 -17.53
N ARG A 146 13.30 5.06 -17.75
CA ARG A 146 13.06 3.74 -18.36
C ARG A 146 12.40 3.82 -19.74
N LEU A 147 12.00 5.01 -20.18
CA LEU A 147 11.31 5.27 -21.45
C LEU A 147 11.97 4.56 -22.64
N ARG A 148 13.27 4.81 -22.86
CA ARG A 148 14.02 4.30 -24.01
C ARG A 148 14.41 2.81 -23.89
N ARG A 149 14.15 2.17 -22.75
CA ARG A 149 14.38 0.73 -22.55
C ARG A 149 13.18 -0.11 -23.00
N ARG A 150 12.09 0.54 -23.42
CA ARG A 150 10.83 -0.08 -23.85
C ARG A 150 10.65 0.04 -25.37
N PRO A 151 9.83 -0.83 -26.00
CA PRO A 151 9.53 -0.74 -27.42
C PRO A 151 8.98 0.64 -27.81
N ALA A 152 9.49 1.22 -28.90
CA ALA A 152 9.14 2.57 -29.33
C ALA A 152 7.64 2.82 -29.48
N ARG A 153 6.93 1.82 -30.01
CA ARG A 153 5.48 1.91 -30.23
C ARG A 153 4.67 2.11 -28.94
N GLU A 154 5.14 1.56 -27.83
CA GLU A 154 4.48 1.72 -26.54
C GLU A 154 4.68 3.15 -26.03
N TRP A 155 5.95 3.53 -25.81
CA TRP A 155 6.23 4.79 -25.14
C TRP A 155 5.85 6.02 -25.99
N THR A 156 5.88 5.96 -27.32
CA THR A 156 5.47 7.09 -28.17
C THR A 156 3.99 7.46 -27.96
N ARG A 157 3.11 6.47 -27.80
CA ARG A 157 1.68 6.71 -27.55
C ARG A 157 1.46 7.31 -26.16
N GLU A 158 2.15 6.76 -25.16
CA GLU A 158 2.08 7.22 -23.78
C GLU A 158 2.60 8.66 -23.64
N VAL A 159 3.68 9.00 -24.34
CA VAL A 159 4.24 10.36 -24.40
C VAL A 159 3.30 11.31 -25.13
N ALA A 160 2.70 10.90 -26.25
CA ALA A 160 1.73 11.73 -26.96
C ALA A 160 0.49 12.02 -26.10
N GLU A 161 -0.08 11.01 -25.44
CA GLU A 161 -1.21 11.18 -24.51
C GLU A 161 -0.82 12.08 -23.33
N THR A 162 0.39 11.88 -22.76
CA THR A 162 0.93 12.72 -21.69
C THR A 162 1.09 14.18 -22.14
N ALA A 163 1.62 14.42 -23.34
CA ALA A 163 1.81 15.77 -23.88
C ALA A 163 0.46 16.49 -24.09
N VAL A 164 -0.55 15.78 -24.58
CA VAL A 164 -1.92 16.32 -24.72
C VAL A 164 -2.49 16.67 -23.35
N MET A 165 -2.45 15.74 -22.39
CA MET A 165 -2.99 15.96 -21.05
C MET A 165 -2.27 17.10 -20.32
N PHE A 166 -0.94 17.14 -20.37
CA PHE A 166 -0.15 18.22 -19.79
C PHE A 166 -0.48 19.57 -20.43
N SER A 167 -0.60 19.62 -21.76
CA SER A 167 -0.98 20.85 -22.47
C SER A 167 -2.37 21.32 -22.07
N LEU A 168 -3.36 20.41 -21.97
CA LEU A 168 -4.71 20.75 -21.50
C LEU A 168 -4.69 21.31 -20.08
N CYS A 169 -3.90 20.71 -19.18
CA CYS A 169 -3.74 21.22 -17.81
C CYS A 169 -3.11 22.62 -17.78
N ALA A 170 -2.04 22.81 -18.55
CA ALA A 170 -1.36 24.10 -18.66
C ALA A 170 -2.28 25.19 -19.24
N THR A 171 -3.03 24.86 -20.29
CA THR A 171 -4.03 25.76 -20.89
C THR A 171 -5.16 26.07 -19.92
N ALA A 172 -5.69 25.09 -19.20
CA ALA A 172 -6.73 25.30 -18.19
C ALA A 172 -6.25 26.20 -17.05
N LEU A 173 -5.01 26.00 -16.59
CA LEU A 173 -4.40 26.86 -15.56
C LEU A 173 -4.18 28.29 -16.07
N ALA A 174 -3.66 28.45 -17.29
CA ALA A 174 -3.50 29.77 -17.91
C ALA A 174 -4.85 30.49 -18.08
N ALA A 175 -5.88 29.78 -18.52
CA ALA A 175 -7.24 30.32 -18.61
C ALA A 175 -7.80 30.72 -17.23
N ALA A 176 -7.52 29.95 -16.17
CA ALA A 176 -7.91 30.29 -14.81
C ALA A 176 -7.22 31.56 -14.30
N VAL A 177 -5.94 31.75 -14.64
CA VAL A 177 -5.20 32.99 -14.32
C VAL A 177 -5.82 34.18 -15.04
N VAL A 178 -5.99 34.09 -16.36
CA VAL A 178 -6.51 35.20 -17.19
C VAL A 178 -7.95 35.57 -16.80
N SER A 179 -8.78 34.59 -16.44
CA SER A 179 -10.16 34.82 -16.02
C SER A 179 -10.33 35.19 -14.54
N GLY A 180 -9.25 35.26 -13.75
CA GLY A 180 -9.32 35.53 -12.30
C GLY A 180 -9.86 34.37 -11.46
N ASN A 181 -10.04 33.18 -12.04
CA ASN A 181 -10.58 31.98 -11.39
C ASN A 181 -9.51 31.04 -10.81
N LEU A 182 -8.26 31.50 -10.68
CA LEU A 182 -7.15 30.68 -10.19
C LEU A 182 -7.46 30.07 -8.81
N TRP A 183 -8.08 30.83 -7.91
CA TRP A 183 -8.44 30.33 -6.58
C TRP A 183 -9.52 29.24 -6.62
N THR A 184 -10.52 29.39 -7.49
CA THR A 184 -11.55 28.37 -7.72
C THR A 184 -10.91 27.07 -8.22
N VAL A 185 -10.01 27.15 -9.20
CA VAL A 185 -9.27 25.96 -9.69
C VAL A 185 -8.37 25.36 -8.60
N ALA A 186 -7.73 26.20 -7.79
CA ALA A 186 -6.89 25.73 -6.69
C ALA A 186 -7.70 24.93 -5.64
N THR A 187 -8.86 25.43 -5.26
CA THR A 187 -9.73 24.82 -4.23
C THR A 187 -10.50 23.60 -4.72
N VAL A 188 -10.89 23.57 -6.00
CA VAL A 188 -11.65 22.46 -6.59
C VAL A 188 -10.76 21.32 -7.07
N VAL A 189 -9.57 21.64 -7.60
CA VAL A 189 -8.74 20.65 -8.31
C VAL A 189 -7.37 20.50 -7.67
N VAL A 190 -6.57 21.56 -7.61
CA VAL A 190 -5.13 21.45 -7.30
C VAL A 190 -4.88 20.98 -5.86
N ILE A 191 -5.44 21.68 -4.87
CA ILE A 191 -5.25 21.35 -3.45
C ILE A 191 -5.87 19.98 -3.13
N PRO A 192 -7.12 19.67 -3.56
CA PRO A 192 -7.72 18.34 -3.37
C PRO A 192 -6.88 17.20 -3.93
N GLN A 193 -6.34 17.34 -5.14
CA GLN A 193 -5.49 16.33 -5.75
C GLN A 193 -4.21 16.10 -4.96
N ARG A 194 -3.56 17.17 -4.47
CA ARG A 194 -2.36 17.02 -3.62
C ARG A 194 -2.66 16.31 -2.32
N LEU A 195 -3.80 16.63 -1.69
CA LEU A 195 -4.25 15.95 -0.47
C LEU A 195 -4.58 14.49 -0.73
N ALA A 196 -5.31 14.18 -1.80
CA ALA A 196 -5.62 12.81 -2.19
C ALA A 196 -4.35 12.01 -2.50
N MET A 197 -3.40 12.59 -3.23
CA MET A 197 -2.12 11.94 -3.56
C MET A 197 -1.29 11.64 -2.30
N PHE A 198 -1.23 12.58 -1.37
CA PHE A 198 -0.63 12.36 -0.05
C PHE A 198 -1.28 11.17 0.66
N LEU A 199 -2.62 11.13 0.71
CA LEU A 199 -3.36 10.06 1.38
C LEU A 199 -3.19 8.72 0.68
N LEU A 200 -3.19 8.69 -0.66
CA LEU A 200 -3.00 7.48 -1.46
C LEU A 200 -1.60 6.92 -1.28
N ALA A 201 -0.55 7.73 -1.41
CA ALA A 201 0.82 7.27 -1.21
C ALA A 201 1.07 6.82 0.25
N TRP A 202 0.46 7.48 1.22
CA TRP A 202 0.50 7.00 2.60
C TRP A 202 -0.25 5.67 2.79
N ALA A 203 -1.49 5.57 2.30
CA ALA A 203 -2.39 4.46 2.58
C ALA A 203 -2.10 3.21 1.75
N PHE A 204 -1.62 3.37 0.51
CA PHE A 204 -1.47 2.29 -0.47
C PHE A 204 -0.01 1.99 -0.82
N ASP A 205 0.90 2.97 -0.76
CA ASP A 205 2.31 2.72 -1.07
C ASP A 205 3.10 2.47 0.23
N TRP A 206 2.91 3.28 1.27
CA TRP A 206 3.65 3.12 2.54
C TRP A 206 3.01 2.11 3.48
N LEU A 207 1.73 2.25 3.82
CA LEU A 207 1.07 1.44 4.85
C LEU A 207 1.08 -0.07 4.56
N PRO A 208 0.97 -0.54 3.30
CA PRO A 208 1.01 -1.97 2.99
C PRO A 208 2.42 -2.54 2.86
N HIS A 209 3.44 -1.70 2.62
CA HIS A 209 4.79 -2.16 2.27
C HIS A 209 5.86 -1.82 3.32
N HIS A 210 5.58 -0.89 4.24
CA HIS A 210 6.58 -0.47 5.22
C HIS A 210 7.16 -1.67 5.97
N ARG A 211 8.47 -1.67 6.18
CA ARG A 211 9.21 -2.73 6.90
C ARG A 211 9.17 -4.12 6.24
N LEU A 212 8.60 -4.29 5.05
CA LEU A 212 8.71 -5.52 4.30
C LEU A 212 9.87 -5.44 3.30
N CYS A 213 10.57 -6.55 3.13
CA CYS A 213 11.71 -6.67 2.21
C CYS A 213 11.61 -7.86 1.26
N ALA A 214 10.59 -8.70 1.42
CA ALA A 214 10.31 -9.74 0.44
C ALA A 214 9.85 -9.08 -0.85
N THR A 215 10.53 -9.41 -1.94
CA THR A 215 10.12 -9.09 -3.31
C THR A 215 9.30 -10.24 -3.89
N PRO A 216 8.53 -10.02 -4.97
CA PRO A 216 7.77 -11.07 -5.65
C PRO A 216 8.59 -12.31 -6.02
N ASP A 217 9.86 -12.12 -6.42
CA ASP A 217 10.78 -13.21 -6.79
C ASP A 217 11.28 -14.00 -5.57
N SER A 218 11.45 -13.34 -4.42
CA SER A 218 11.92 -13.98 -3.18
C SER A 218 10.80 -14.69 -2.41
N ASP A 219 9.65 -14.02 -2.22
CA ASP A 219 8.48 -14.57 -1.55
C ASP A 219 7.25 -13.68 -1.85
N ARG A 220 6.50 -14.06 -2.90
CA ARG A 220 5.29 -13.35 -3.34
C ARG A 220 4.18 -13.21 -2.29
N TYR A 221 4.18 -14.01 -1.22
CA TYR A 221 3.13 -13.93 -0.18
C TYR A 221 3.44 -12.87 0.88
N ARG A 222 4.68 -12.36 0.92
CA ARG A 222 5.17 -11.44 1.96
C ARG A 222 5.51 -10.05 1.45
N THR A 223 5.01 -9.71 0.26
CA THR A 223 5.27 -8.41 -0.36
C THR A 223 4.41 -7.28 0.22
N ALA A 224 3.26 -7.59 0.82
CA ALA A 224 2.36 -6.60 1.39
C ALA A 224 1.64 -7.11 2.65
N TRP A 225 1.30 -6.20 3.55
CA TRP A 225 0.52 -6.47 4.76
C TRP A 225 -0.95 -6.74 4.47
N VAL A 226 -1.56 -7.56 5.32
CA VAL A 226 -3.00 -7.54 5.59
C VAL A 226 -3.23 -6.86 6.94
N ARG A 227 -4.00 -5.77 6.93
CA ARG A 227 -4.37 -4.98 8.10
C ARG A 227 -5.75 -5.38 8.59
N VAL A 228 -5.77 -6.00 9.77
CA VAL A 228 -6.97 -6.56 10.41
C VAL A 228 -7.40 -5.79 11.65
N GLY A 229 -8.68 -5.95 11.98
CA GLY A 229 -9.38 -5.22 13.03
C GLY A 229 -10.10 -3.99 12.49
N MET A 230 -11.26 -3.69 13.08
CA MET A 230 -12.15 -2.60 12.65
C MET A 230 -12.46 -2.64 11.14
N GLU A 231 -12.69 -3.83 10.57
CA GLU A 231 -13.03 -3.98 9.14
C GLU A 231 -14.24 -3.14 8.75
N TRP A 232 -15.19 -2.96 9.68
CA TRP A 232 -16.36 -2.09 9.51
C TRP A 232 -15.99 -0.63 9.19
N LEU A 233 -14.80 -0.17 9.60
CA LEU A 233 -14.27 1.17 9.34
C LEU A 233 -13.20 1.14 8.22
N LEU A 234 -12.20 0.28 8.35
CA LEU A 234 -11.04 0.27 7.46
C LEU A 234 -11.39 -0.22 6.06
N THR A 235 -12.25 -1.23 5.91
CA THR A 235 -12.59 -1.77 4.59
C THR A 235 -13.38 -0.76 3.75
N PRO A 236 -14.38 -0.03 4.26
CA PRO A 236 -14.98 1.08 3.52
C PRO A 236 -13.99 2.21 3.22
N LEU A 237 -13.21 2.66 4.21
CA LEU A 237 -12.29 3.80 4.07
C LEU A 237 -11.16 3.54 3.06
N LEU A 238 -10.58 2.34 3.11
CA LEU A 238 -9.48 1.93 2.24
C LEU A 238 -9.97 1.25 0.97
N LEU A 239 -11.28 1.17 0.75
CA LEU A 239 -11.89 0.44 -0.38
C LEU A 239 -11.29 -0.98 -0.49
N SER A 240 -11.26 -1.67 0.65
CA SER A 240 -10.67 -3.00 0.88
C SER A 240 -9.16 -3.13 0.70
N GLN A 241 -8.42 -2.05 0.44
CA GLN A 241 -6.96 -2.08 0.36
C GLN A 241 -6.27 -2.35 1.70
N ASN A 242 -7.02 -2.43 2.81
CA ASN A 242 -6.51 -3.03 4.05
C ASN A 242 -6.15 -4.53 3.87
N TYR A 243 -6.62 -5.18 2.80
CA TYR A 243 -6.20 -6.51 2.36
C TYR A 243 -5.25 -6.44 1.15
N HIS A 244 -4.26 -5.54 1.18
CA HIS A 244 -3.38 -5.29 0.03
C HIS A 244 -2.59 -6.52 -0.43
N ALA A 245 -2.25 -7.46 0.46
CA ALA A 245 -1.66 -8.73 0.05
C ALA A 245 -2.57 -9.53 -0.90
N VAL A 246 -3.89 -9.51 -0.69
CA VAL A 246 -4.85 -10.13 -1.62
C VAL A 246 -4.79 -9.44 -2.97
N HIS A 247 -4.64 -8.12 -2.98
CA HIS A 247 -4.47 -7.34 -4.20
C HIS A 247 -3.21 -7.77 -4.99
N HIS A 248 -2.04 -7.86 -4.35
CA HIS A 248 -0.80 -8.34 -5.00
C HIS A 248 -0.90 -9.78 -5.49
N LEU A 249 -1.56 -10.65 -4.71
CA LEU A 249 -1.68 -12.07 -5.06
C LEU A 249 -2.76 -12.35 -6.12
N ARG A 250 -3.80 -11.52 -6.20
CA ARG A 250 -4.97 -11.65 -7.08
C ARG A 250 -5.40 -10.28 -7.67
N PRO A 251 -4.54 -9.62 -8.47
CA PRO A 251 -4.77 -8.24 -8.91
C PRO A 251 -6.04 -8.05 -9.75
N HIS A 252 -6.47 -9.08 -10.48
CA HIS A 252 -7.68 -9.03 -11.32
C HIS A 252 -9.00 -9.11 -10.53
N LEU A 253 -8.94 -9.42 -9.23
CA LEU A 253 -10.11 -9.43 -8.38
C LEU A 253 -10.53 -7.97 -8.14
N PRO A 254 -11.83 -7.61 -8.22
CA PRO A 254 -12.22 -6.25 -7.95
C PRO A 254 -12.21 -5.94 -6.45
N TRP A 255 -12.00 -4.67 -6.10
CA TRP A 255 -11.74 -4.21 -4.73
C TRP A 255 -12.76 -4.70 -3.70
N TYR A 256 -14.06 -4.67 -4.03
CA TYR A 256 -15.15 -5.11 -3.15
C TYR A 256 -15.18 -6.63 -2.89
N ARG A 257 -14.28 -7.40 -3.50
CA ARG A 257 -14.14 -8.84 -3.28
C ARG A 257 -12.90 -9.24 -2.48
N TYR A 258 -12.02 -8.31 -2.12
CA TYR A 258 -10.79 -8.65 -1.37
C TYR A 258 -11.08 -9.27 0.00
N LEU A 259 -11.94 -8.65 0.80
CA LEU A 259 -12.32 -9.18 2.12
C LEU A 259 -13.03 -10.54 2.04
N PRO A 260 -14.02 -10.75 1.16
CA PRO A 260 -14.60 -12.09 0.93
C PRO A 260 -13.57 -13.14 0.51
N GLU A 261 -12.62 -12.79 -0.36
CA GLU A 261 -11.55 -13.70 -0.81
C GLU A 261 -10.60 -14.06 0.34
N TRP A 262 -10.22 -13.07 1.16
CA TRP A 262 -9.46 -13.31 2.38
C TRP A 262 -10.19 -14.29 3.29
N ARG A 263 -11.43 -13.98 3.70
CA ARG A 263 -12.19 -14.80 4.65
C ARG A 263 -12.38 -16.24 4.17
N ARG A 264 -12.57 -16.44 2.87
CA ARG A 264 -12.75 -17.78 2.29
C ARG A 264 -11.47 -18.61 2.30
N ASN A 265 -10.31 -17.97 2.18
CA ASN A 265 -9.02 -18.64 2.00
C ASN A 265 -7.99 -18.32 3.09
N GLU A 266 -8.44 -17.78 4.23
CA GLU A 266 -7.59 -17.25 5.29
C GLU A 266 -6.53 -18.25 5.73
N GLY A 267 -6.94 -19.48 6.06
CA GLY A 267 -6.01 -20.54 6.45
C GLY A 267 -4.93 -20.82 5.40
N ALA A 268 -5.25 -20.71 4.11
CA ALA A 268 -4.28 -20.92 3.04
C ALA A 268 -3.32 -19.72 2.91
N TYR A 269 -3.80 -18.49 3.00
CA TYR A 269 -2.95 -17.30 3.05
C TYR A 269 -1.99 -17.33 4.25
N LEU A 270 -2.49 -17.69 5.44
CA LEU A 270 -1.68 -17.78 6.66
C LEU A 270 -0.63 -18.91 6.58
N ARG A 271 -0.99 -20.08 6.02
CA ARG A 271 -0.01 -21.17 5.78
C ARG A 271 1.10 -20.78 4.82
N ASN A 272 0.83 -19.91 3.85
CA ASN A 272 1.83 -19.37 2.94
C ASN A 272 2.56 -18.14 3.51
N GLY A 273 2.30 -17.77 4.77
CA GLY A 273 3.05 -16.74 5.47
C GLY A 273 2.66 -15.29 5.15
N VAL A 274 1.44 -15.03 4.67
CA VAL A 274 0.97 -13.65 4.45
C VAL A 274 1.06 -12.85 5.75
N PRO A 275 1.74 -11.69 5.76
CA PRO A 275 2.03 -10.97 6.99
C PRO A 275 0.79 -10.19 7.48
N LEU A 276 0.53 -10.26 8.78
CA LEU A 276 -0.62 -9.64 9.44
C LEU A 276 -0.20 -8.50 10.36
N ILE A 277 -0.94 -7.39 10.29
CA ILE A 277 -0.74 -6.23 11.15
C ILE A 277 -2.08 -5.78 11.74
N GLY A 278 -2.09 -5.46 13.04
CA GLY A 278 -3.26 -4.88 13.68
C GLY A 278 -3.49 -3.41 13.28
N ILE A 279 -4.66 -2.87 13.61
CA ILE A 279 -5.04 -1.48 13.33
C ILE A 279 -4.00 -0.44 13.79
N PHE A 280 -3.34 -0.66 14.93
CA PHE A 280 -2.35 0.27 15.50
C PHE A 280 -0.91 0.00 15.03
N GLY A 281 -0.72 -0.82 14.00
CA GLY A 281 0.59 -1.07 13.42
C GLY A 281 1.44 -2.10 14.18
N ARG A 282 0.87 -2.86 15.10
CA ARG A 282 1.55 -4.00 15.75
C ARG A 282 1.45 -5.25 14.87
N PRO A 283 2.57 -5.86 14.45
CA PRO A 283 2.55 -7.13 13.75
C PRO A 283 1.90 -8.22 14.62
N LEU A 284 1.06 -9.05 14.00
CA LEU A 284 0.37 -10.17 14.67
C LEU A 284 1.01 -11.51 14.34
N ILE A 285 1.55 -11.65 13.12
CA ILE A 285 2.35 -12.79 12.68
C ILE A 285 3.59 -12.24 12.00
N ILE A 286 4.77 -12.50 12.59
CA ILE A 286 6.04 -12.00 12.07
C ILE A 286 6.69 -13.09 11.24
N SER A 287 6.60 -12.92 9.94
CA SER A 287 7.53 -13.54 9.02
C SER A 287 8.09 -12.41 8.15
N GLY A 288 9.28 -11.89 8.45
CA GLY A 288 10.07 -11.11 7.47
C GLY A 288 10.02 -9.59 7.55
N GLU A 289 9.78 -9.02 8.73
CA GLU A 289 10.11 -7.60 8.93
C GLU A 289 11.60 -7.38 8.68
N CYS A 290 11.91 -6.35 7.91
CA CYS A 290 13.25 -5.85 7.75
C CYS A 290 13.66 -5.11 9.01
N VAL A 291 14.69 -5.60 9.69
CA VAL A 291 15.35 -4.86 10.77
C VAL A 291 16.09 -3.71 10.12
N GLU A 292 15.54 -2.51 10.26
CA GLU A 292 16.24 -1.30 9.85
C GLU A 292 17.57 -1.26 10.62
N PRO A 293 18.73 -1.10 9.95
CA PRO A 293 20.00 -1.04 10.66
C PRO A 293 19.87 0.09 11.67
N ARG A 294 19.95 -0.23 12.96
CA ARG A 294 20.13 0.78 14.00
C ARG A 294 21.30 1.62 13.50
N ARG A 295 21.05 2.87 13.11
CA ARG A 295 22.13 3.83 12.91
C ARG A 295 22.89 3.77 14.22
N ARG A 296 24.09 3.16 14.20
CA ARG A 296 24.99 3.23 15.34
C ARG A 296 25.17 4.72 15.54
N GLY A 297 24.49 5.25 16.56
CA GLY A 297 24.88 6.50 17.17
C GLY A 297 26.38 6.39 17.38
N THR A 298 27.07 7.47 17.10
CA THR A 298 28.48 7.67 17.35
C THR A 298 28.74 7.57 18.87
N ASP A 299 28.62 6.36 19.43
CA ASP A 299 29.23 6.04 20.70
C ASP A 299 30.71 5.91 20.42
N ARG A 300 31.42 6.92 20.91
CA ARG A 300 32.87 6.96 21.01
C ARG A 300 33.31 5.62 21.62
N ARG A 301 33.94 4.77 20.82
CA ARG A 301 34.76 3.66 21.35
C ARG A 301 35.84 4.29 22.23
N PRO A 302 36.00 3.85 23.50
CA PRO A 302 37.21 4.17 24.23
C PRO A 302 38.40 3.55 23.48
N ALA A 303 39.47 4.32 23.37
CA ALA A 303 40.68 3.92 22.65
C ALA A 303 41.24 2.59 23.18
N GLU A 304 41.28 1.60 22.31
CA GLU A 304 41.93 0.32 22.59
C GLU A 304 43.44 0.51 22.41
N LYS A 305 44.18 0.47 23.53
CA LYS A 305 45.64 0.48 23.55
C LYS A 305 46.16 -0.74 22.79
N ARG A 306 46.96 -0.49 21.75
CA ARG A 306 47.85 -1.49 21.13
C ARG A 306 48.73 -2.15 22.19
N VAL A 307 48.70 -3.48 22.25
CA VAL A 307 49.84 -4.30 22.69
C VAL A 307 50.05 -5.40 21.67
N SER A 308 51.32 -5.63 21.36
CA SER A 308 51.91 -6.36 20.24
C SER A 308 51.85 -7.90 20.35
N HIS A 309 52.01 -8.54 19.18
CA HIS A 309 52.03 -9.97 18.89
C HIS A 309 53.08 -10.83 19.64
N GLY A 310 52.72 -12.11 19.87
CA GLY A 310 53.60 -13.27 20.04
C GLY A 310 52.80 -14.59 19.88
N PRO A 311 53.36 -15.69 19.32
CA PRO A 311 52.57 -16.73 18.66
C PRO A 311 52.25 -17.99 19.51
N ALA A 312 51.14 -18.64 19.10
CA ALA A 312 50.73 -20.05 19.17
C ALA A 312 51.25 -21.00 20.29
N ALA A 313 50.30 -21.61 21.01
CA ALA A 313 50.42 -22.98 21.52
C ALA A 313 49.02 -23.63 21.69
N ALA A 314 48.97 -24.94 21.44
CA ALA A 314 47.80 -25.79 21.40
C ALA A 314 47.27 -26.22 22.78
N GLY A 315 46.02 -26.68 22.81
CA GLY A 315 45.59 -27.75 23.73
C GLY A 315 44.49 -27.41 24.75
N ALA A 316 43.41 -28.18 24.63
CA ALA A 316 42.61 -28.76 25.71
C ALA A 316 41.35 -28.04 26.25
N ALA A 317 40.34 -28.91 26.40
CA ALA A 317 39.27 -28.95 27.38
C ALA A 317 38.00 -28.11 27.16
N ALA A 318 36.90 -28.84 26.98
CA ALA A 318 35.53 -28.39 27.23
C ALA A 318 35.29 -28.18 28.73
N PRO A 319 34.39 -27.26 29.12
CA PRO A 319 33.75 -27.32 30.42
C PRO A 319 32.24 -27.58 30.30
N ASP A 320 31.78 -28.49 31.16
CA ASP A 320 30.39 -28.66 31.57
C ASP A 320 29.77 -27.34 32.02
N GLY A 321 28.54 -27.07 31.56
CA GLY A 321 27.73 -25.92 31.96
C GLY A 321 26.42 -26.40 32.59
N GLN A 322 26.33 -26.26 33.91
CA GLN A 322 25.13 -26.42 34.73
C GLN A 322 23.95 -25.63 34.15
N GLY A 323 22.79 -26.27 34.09
CA GLY A 323 21.53 -25.63 33.72
C GLY A 323 21.01 -24.75 34.84
N ASP A 324 20.78 -23.47 34.54
CA ASP A 324 19.98 -22.58 35.37
C ASP A 324 18.52 -23.02 35.30
N ALA A 325 17.98 -23.52 36.41
CA ALA A 325 16.56 -23.81 36.57
C ALA A 325 15.76 -22.50 36.60
N PHE A 326 14.94 -22.26 35.58
CA PHE A 326 13.90 -21.24 35.61
C PHE A 326 12.73 -21.73 36.48
N ASP A 327 12.29 -20.88 37.41
CA ASP A 327 11.16 -21.13 38.31
C ASP A 327 9.83 -21.01 37.52
N ASP A 328 9.33 -22.16 37.01
CA ASP A 328 8.14 -22.30 36.15
C ASP A 328 6.80 -22.26 36.92
N ALA A 329 6.68 -21.42 37.94
CA ALA A 329 5.40 -21.27 38.64
C ALA A 329 4.37 -20.52 37.76
N VAL A 330 3.34 -21.22 37.29
CA VAL A 330 2.21 -20.67 36.53
C VAL A 330 1.03 -20.46 37.49
N ASP A 331 0.36 -19.31 37.41
CA ASP A 331 -0.76 -18.98 38.29
C ASP A 331 -2.10 -19.59 37.80
N VAL A 332 -2.30 -19.70 36.47
CA VAL A 332 -3.49 -20.35 35.86
C VAL A 332 -3.12 -21.12 34.60
N VAL A 333 -3.69 -22.32 34.43
CA VAL A 333 -3.57 -23.11 33.19
C VAL A 333 -4.90 -23.09 32.44
N VAL A 334 -4.87 -22.66 31.18
CA VAL A 334 -6.00 -22.70 30.25
C VAL A 334 -5.76 -23.85 29.27
N VAL A 335 -6.69 -24.80 29.19
CA VAL A 335 -6.58 -25.95 28.27
C VAL A 335 -7.51 -25.75 27.08
N GLY A 336 -6.94 -25.76 25.87
CA GLY A 336 -7.61 -25.55 24.58
C GLY A 336 -7.35 -24.14 24.02
N SER A 337 -6.71 -24.05 22.85
CA SER A 337 -6.35 -22.79 22.19
C SER A 337 -7.46 -22.21 21.30
N GLY A 338 -8.68 -22.74 21.37
CA GLY A 338 -9.83 -22.20 20.65
C GLY A 338 -10.14 -20.73 21.03
N PRO A 339 -11.04 -20.04 20.32
CA PRO A 339 -11.31 -18.62 20.52
C PRO A 339 -11.59 -18.23 21.98
N ALA A 340 -12.31 -19.08 22.72
CA ALA A 340 -12.60 -18.88 24.13
C ALA A 340 -11.35 -19.03 25.03
N GLY A 341 -10.50 -20.02 24.76
CA GLY A 341 -9.28 -20.25 25.53
C GLY A 341 -8.25 -19.15 25.31
N CYS A 342 -8.07 -18.69 24.07
CA CYS A 342 -7.20 -17.55 23.77
C CYS A 342 -7.72 -16.25 24.43
N ALA A 343 -9.02 -15.96 24.33
CA ALA A 343 -9.60 -14.77 24.97
C ALA A 343 -9.42 -14.81 26.49
N THR A 344 -9.64 -15.97 27.11
CA THR A 344 -9.49 -16.18 28.56
C THR A 344 -8.04 -16.01 28.99
N ALA A 345 -7.08 -16.61 28.28
CA ALA A 345 -5.66 -16.47 28.59
C ALA A 345 -5.18 -15.02 28.48
N ILE A 346 -5.65 -14.28 27.47
CA ILE A 346 -5.32 -12.86 27.30
C ILE A 346 -5.90 -11.99 28.43
N LEU A 347 -7.14 -12.25 28.86
CA LEU A 347 -7.77 -11.48 29.93
C LEU A 347 -7.08 -11.73 31.27
N LEU A 348 -6.74 -12.98 31.58
CA LEU A 348 -6.03 -13.36 32.79
C LEU A 348 -4.59 -12.80 32.80
N GLY A 349 -3.89 -12.84 31.66
CA GLY A 349 -2.57 -12.20 31.52
C GLY A 349 -2.62 -10.69 31.71
N ARG A 350 -3.68 -10.01 31.25
CA ARG A 350 -3.90 -8.57 31.51
C ARG A 350 -4.17 -8.24 32.97
N ALA A 351 -4.69 -9.20 33.74
CA ALA A 351 -4.87 -9.06 35.18
C ALA A 351 -3.58 -9.32 35.99
N GLY A 352 -2.46 -9.57 35.31
CA GLY A 352 -1.15 -9.77 35.94
C GLY A 352 -0.83 -11.22 36.30
N LEU A 353 -1.67 -12.18 35.90
CA LEU A 353 -1.44 -13.60 36.15
C LEU A 353 -0.50 -14.19 35.09
N ARG A 354 0.39 -15.08 35.52
CA ARG A 354 1.19 -15.94 34.63
C ARG A 354 0.31 -17.09 34.17
N VAL A 355 -0.05 -17.09 32.89
CA VAL A 355 -1.01 -18.05 32.32
C VAL A 355 -0.30 -18.98 31.36
N ALA A 356 -0.45 -20.29 31.55
CA ALA A 356 -0.03 -21.29 30.56
C ALA A 356 -1.25 -21.72 29.75
N LEU A 357 -1.16 -21.60 28.42
CA LEU A 357 -2.16 -22.11 27.49
C LEU A 357 -1.66 -23.44 26.93
N LEU A 358 -2.33 -24.53 27.29
CA LEU A 358 -2.00 -25.88 26.83
C LEU A 358 -3.00 -26.31 25.76
N GLU A 359 -2.52 -26.92 24.68
CA GLU A 359 -3.35 -27.53 23.64
C GLU A 359 -3.02 -29.02 23.58
N ALA A 360 -4.06 -29.85 23.37
CA ALA A 360 -3.96 -31.31 23.37
C ALA A 360 -3.45 -31.85 22.02
#